data_AF-A0A2K5JFG3-F1
#
_entry.id   AF-A0A2K5JFG3-F1
#
_cell.length_a   1.000
_cell.length_b   1.000
_cell.length_c   1.000
_cell.angle_alpha   90.00
_cell.angle_beta   90.00
_cell.angle_gamma   90.00
#
_symmetry.space_group_name_H-M   'P 1'
#
loop_
_entity.id
_entity.type
_entity.pdbx_description
1 polymer ?
#
loop_
_entity_poly.entity_id
_entity_poly.type
_entity_poly.pdbx_seq_one_letter_code
_entity_poly.pdbx_strand_id
1 'polypeptide(L)'
;MSAEVIHQVEEALDTDEKEMLLFLCRDVAIDVVPPNVRDLLDILRERGKLSVGDLAELLYRVRRFDLLKRILKMDRKAVETYLLRNPHLVSDYRVLMAEIGEDLDKSDVSSLIFLMKDYMGRGKINKEKSFLDLVVELEKLNLVAPDQLDLLEKCLKNIHRIDLKTKIQKYKQSAAFRLRSTLYTYISFLLFSLLQMIAPYVHCPDL
;
A
#
# COMPACT_ATOMS: atom_id res chain seq x y z
N MET A 1 -6.02 19.96 9.74
CA MET A 1 -6.46 19.98 8.33
C MET A 1 -7.91 20.42 8.29
N SER A 2 -8.29 21.36 7.43
CA SER A 2 -9.68 21.83 7.35
C SER A 2 -10.54 20.94 6.44
N ALA A 3 -11.84 20.89 6.69
CA ALA A 3 -12.81 20.21 5.80
C ALA A 3 -12.82 20.79 4.38
N GLU A 4 -12.53 22.09 4.26
CA GLU A 4 -12.39 22.79 2.97
C GLU A 4 -11.31 22.17 2.08
N VAL A 5 -10.16 21.80 2.65
CA VAL A 5 -9.06 21.16 1.89
C VAL A 5 -9.47 19.79 1.36
N ILE A 6 -10.22 19.02 2.15
CA ILE A 6 -10.73 17.70 1.73
C ILE A 6 -11.71 17.85 0.57
N HIS A 7 -12.61 18.83 0.65
CA HIS A 7 -13.57 19.10 -0.41
C HIS A 7 -12.89 19.51 -1.72
N GLN A 8 -11.91 20.42 -1.66
CA GLN A 8 -11.14 20.85 -2.85
C GLN A 8 -10.36 19.71 -3.49
N VAL A 9 -9.82 18.79 -2.68
CA VAL A 9 -9.15 17.58 -3.20
C VAL A 9 -10.17 16.68 -3.89
N GLU A 10 -11.28 16.36 -3.24
CA GLU A 10 -12.28 15.44 -3.79
C GLU A 10 -12.91 15.96 -5.09
N GLU A 11 -13.21 17.25 -5.20
CA GLU A 11 -13.74 17.84 -6.45
C GLU A 11 -12.72 17.82 -7.59
N ALA A 12 -11.43 17.92 -7.27
CA ALA A 12 -10.39 18.00 -8.27
C ALA A 12 -9.97 16.63 -8.83
N LEU A 13 -10.29 15.53 -8.13
CA LEU A 13 -9.99 14.17 -8.56
C LEU A 13 -11.05 13.69 -9.58
N ASP A 14 -10.61 12.95 -10.58
CA ASP A 14 -11.52 12.26 -11.48
C ASP A 14 -12.03 10.92 -10.88
N THR A 15 -12.77 10.14 -11.66
CA THR A 15 -13.37 8.89 -11.17
C THR A 15 -12.31 7.82 -10.90
N ASP A 16 -11.36 7.63 -11.82
CA ASP A 16 -10.31 6.61 -11.71
C ASP A 16 -9.36 6.94 -10.55
N GLU A 17 -9.04 8.22 -10.37
CA GLU A 17 -8.22 8.73 -9.26
C GLU A 17 -8.92 8.53 -7.90
N LYS A 18 -10.24 8.73 -7.84
CA LYS A 18 -11.04 8.47 -6.64
C LYS A 18 -11.04 6.98 -6.29
N GLU A 19 -11.23 6.11 -7.27
CA GLU A 19 -11.18 4.66 -7.09
C GLU A 19 -9.81 4.19 -6.60
N MET A 20 -8.74 4.74 -7.17
CA MET A 20 -7.37 4.46 -6.73
C MET A 20 -7.15 4.88 -5.27
N LEU A 21 -7.63 6.06 -4.86
CA LEU A 21 -7.49 6.55 -3.49
C LEU A 21 -8.26 5.66 -2.50
N LEU A 22 -9.49 5.27 -2.85
CA LEU A 22 -10.28 4.31 -2.06
C LEU A 22 -9.57 2.97 -1.91
N PHE A 23 -8.96 2.47 -2.98
CA PHE A 23 -8.17 1.23 -2.94
C PHE A 23 -6.95 1.36 -2.03
N LEU A 24 -6.18 2.44 -2.14
CA LEU A 24 -4.97 2.67 -1.34
C LEU A 24 -5.26 2.69 0.16
N CYS A 25 -6.38 3.30 0.57
CA CYS A 25 -6.76 3.45 1.97
C CYS A 25 -7.53 2.28 2.58
N ARG A 26 -7.76 1.20 1.83
CA ARG A 26 -8.60 0.06 2.26
C ARG A 26 -8.13 -0.58 3.57
N ASP A 27 -6.82 -0.65 3.80
CA ASP A 27 -6.26 -1.25 5.02
C ASP A 27 -6.36 -0.31 6.24
N VAL A 28 -6.48 1.00 6.01
CA VAL A 28 -6.59 2.00 7.09
C VAL A 28 -8.05 2.20 7.52
N ALA A 29 -8.97 1.93 6.60
CA ALA A 29 -10.41 2.07 6.76
C ALA A 29 -11.14 0.71 6.91
N ILE A 30 -10.48 -0.35 7.41
CA ILE A 30 -11.04 -1.72 7.47
C ILE A 30 -12.47 -1.80 8.04
N ASP A 31 -12.79 -0.97 9.04
CA ASP A 31 -14.10 -1.02 9.73
C ASP A 31 -15.22 -0.28 8.99
N VAL A 32 -14.91 0.44 7.91
CA VAL A 32 -15.87 1.27 7.19
C VAL A 32 -15.71 1.06 5.70
N VAL A 33 -16.82 0.90 4.99
CA VAL A 33 -16.85 0.98 3.53
C VAL A 33 -17.32 2.39 3.19
N PRO A 34 -16.41 3.38 3.09
CA PRO A 34 -16.82 4.74 2.77
C PRO A 34 -17.39 4.75 1.34
N PRO A 35 -18.55 5.40 1.13
CA PRO A 35 -19.19 5.41 -0.18
C PRO A 35 -18.46 6.32 -1.18
N ASN A 36 -17.64 7.26 -0.71
CA ASN A 36 -16.85 8.17 -1.54
C ASN A 36 -15.56 8.61 -0.84
N VAL A 37 -14.67 9.28 -1.58
CA VAL A 37 -13.37 9.77 -1.10
C VAL A 37 -13.51 10.82 0.01
N ARG A 38 -14.51 11.70 -0.07
CA ARG A 38 -14.73 12.73 0.96
C ARG A 38 -15.01 12.08 2.30
N ASP A 39 -15.95 11.14 2.34
CA ASP A 39 -16.32 10.43 3.57
C ASP A 39 -15.13 9.64 4.12
N LEU A 40 -14.35 8.99 3.25
CA LEU A 40 -13.10 8.34 3.64
C LEU A 40 -12.14 9.32 4.34
N LEU A 41 -11.85 10.46 3.71
CA LEU A 41 -10.91 11.45 4.24
C LEU A 41 -11.43 12.11 5.52
N ASP A 42 -12.73 12.39 5.60
CA ASP A 42 -13.38 12.91 6.79
C ASP A 42 -13.28 11.91 7.96
N ILE A 43 -13.55 10.62 7.73
CA ILE A 43 -13.38 9.55 8.73
C ILE A 43 -11.93 9.44 9.20
N LEU A 44 -10.96 9.44 8.28
CA LEU A 44 -9.54 9.36 8.63
C LEU A 44 -9.09 10.58 9.43
N ARG A 45 -9.59 11.77 9.08
CA ARG A 45 -9.36 13.01 9.83
C ARG A 45 -9.93 12.92 11.24
N GLU A 46 -11.17 12.51 11.38
CA GLU A 46 -11.86 12.39 12.69
C GLU A 46 -11.18 11.37 13.60
N ARG A 47 -10.63 10.29 13.03
CA ARG A 47 -9.83 9.30 13.75
C ARG A 47 -8.40 9.76 14.08
N GLY A 48 -8.00 10.97 13.68
CA GLY A 48 -6.65 11.48 13.86
C GLY A 48 -5.58 10.74 13.03
N LYS A 49 -5.99 9.97 12.02
CA LYS A 49 -5.12 9.19 11.12
C LYS A 49 -4.77 9.93 9.83
N LEU A 50 -5.29 11.14 9.63
CA LEU A 50 -5.04 11.95 8.44
C LEU A 50 -4.36 13.27 8.82
N SER A 51 -3.05 13.30 8.71
CA SER A 51 -2.24 14.52 8.76
C SER A 51 -2.08 15.14 7.37
N VAL A 52 -1.46 16.32 7.31
CA VAL A 52 -1.10 16.97 6.03
C VAL A 52 -0.11 16.12 5.25
N GLY A 53 0.82 15.44 5.95
CA GLY A 53 1.80 14.55 5.33
C GLY A 53 1.15 13.30 4.74
N ASP A 54 0.14 12.75 5.44
CA ASP A 54 -0.61 11.58 4.95
C ASP A 54 -1.43 11.92 3.70
N LEU A 55 -2.08 13.09 3.68
CA LEU A 55 -2.77 13.57 2.46
C LEU A 55 -1.77 13.85 1.32
N ALA A 56 -0.59 14.38 1.64
CA ALA A 56 0.47 14.57 0.65
C ALA A 56 0.96 13.22 0.08
N GLU A 57 1.06 12.18 0.91
CA GLU A 57 1.33 10.84 0.44
C GLU A 57 0.27 10.37 -0.56
N LEU A 58 -1.02 10.43 -0.20
CA LEU A 58 -2.10 9.99 -1.08
C LEU A 58 -2.06 10.70 -2.44
N LEU A 59 -1.92 12.02 -2.44
CA LEU A 59 -1.82 12.83 -3.66
C LEU A 59 -0.56 12.51 -4.48
N TYR A 60 0.54 12.16 -3.82
CA TYR A 60 1.75 11.69 -4.49
C TYR A 60 1.53 10.34 -5.17
N ARG A 61 0.85 9.38 -4.50
CA ARG A 61 0.58 8.04 -5.07
C ARG A 61 -0.37 8.09 -6.27
N VAL A 62 -1.41 8.95 -6.24
CA VAL A 62 -2.31 9.17 -7.40
C VAL A 62 -1.73 10.14 -8.45
N ARG A 63 -0.43 10.52 -8.31
CA ARG A 63 0.31 11.38 -9.24
C ARG A 63 -0.25 12.80 -9.45
N ARG A 64 -1.06 13.31 -8.53
CA ARG A 64 -1.62 14.67 -8.56
C ARG A 64 -0.69 15.72 -7.97
N PHE A 65 0.46 15.89 -8.61
CA PHE A 65 1.48 16.85 -8.22
C PHE A 65 1.03 18.32 -8.35
N ASP A 66 0.03 18.59 -9.20
CA ASP A 66 -0.64 19.88 -9.28
C ASP A 66 -1.37 20.21 -7.96
N LEU A 67 -2.07 19.24 -7.37
CA LEU A 67 -2.79 19.41 -6.10
C LEU A 67 -1.83 19.56 -4.92
N LEU A 68 -0.72 18.83 -4.91
CA LEU A 68 0.34 19.02 -3.91
C LEU A 68 0.83 20.48 -3.87
N LYS A 69 1.12 21.05 -5.05
CA LYS A 69 1.62 22.43 -5.15
C LYS A 69 0.53 23.46 -4.86
N ARG A 70 -0.67 23.26 -5.39
CA ARG A 70 -1.76 24.24 -5.30
C ARG A 70 -2.39 24.29 -3.91
N ILE A 71 -2.67 23.12 -3.33
CA ILE A 71 -3.43 22.97 -2.08
C ILE A 71 -2.49 22.87 -0.88
N LEU A 72 -1.51 21.96 -0.92
CA LEU A 72 -0.63 21.69 0.23
C LEU A 72 0.65 22.55 0.24
N LYS A 73 0.92 23.29 -0.83
CA LYS A 73 2.15 24.08 -1.02
C LYS A 73 3.42 23.23 -0.88
N MET A 74 3.33 21.95 -1.25
CA MET A 74 4.45 21.01 -1.24
C MET A 74 4.88 20.69 -2.68
N ASP A 75 6.18 20.58 -2.89
CA ASP A 75 6.72 20.02 -4.13
C ASP A 75 6.94 18.51 -3.98
N ARG A 76 7.24 17.86 -5.12
CA ARG A 76 7.47 16.42 -5.18
C ARG A 76 8.61 15.98 -4.24
N LYS A 77 9.70 16.74 -4.20
CA LYS A 77 10.90 16.41 -3.40
C LYS A 77 10.62 16.48 -1.90
N ALA A 78 9.80 17.43 -1.47
CA ALA A 78 9.38 17.57 -0.10
C ALA A 78 8.58 16.36 0.35
N VAL A 79 7.66 15.86 -0.49
CA VAL A 79 6.90 14.64 -0.18
C VAL A 79 7.81 13.41 -0.17
N GLU A 80 8.72 13.25 -1.14
CA GLU A 80 9.70 12.15 -1.13
C GLU A 80 10.57 12.16 0.13
N THR A 81 11.03 13.34 0.55
CA THR A 81 11.80 13.51 1.80
C THR A 81 10.96 13.17 3.03
N TYR A 82 9.68 13.54 3.03
CA TYR A 82 8.75 13.20 4.11
C TYR A 82 8.56 11.68 4.21
N LEU A 83 8.32 11.00 3.09
CA LEU A 83 8.13 9.54 3.03
C LEU A 83 9.37 8.74 3.45
N LEU A 84 10.57 9.32 3.33
CA LEU A 84 11.80 8.69 3.81
C LEU A 84 11.96 8.73 5.33
N ARG A 85 11.29 9.68 6.01
CA ARG A 85 11.49 9.96 7.44
C ARG A 85 10.32 9.55 8.31
N ASN A 86 9.16 9.32 7.71
CA ASN A 86 7.92 9.08 8.44
C ASN A 86 7.31 7.73 8.01
N PRO A 87 6.54 7.09 8.91
CA PRO A 87 5.75 5.92 8.52
C PRO A 87 4.75 6.32 7.43
N HIS A 88 4.47 5.37 6.54
CA HIS A 88 3.51 5.57 5.46
C HIS A 88 2.09 5.33 5.97
N LEU A 89 1.14 6.13 5.49
CA LEU A 89 -0.28 5.93 5.72
C LEU A 89 -0.75 4.62 5.06
N VAL A 90 -0.28 4.36 3.84
CA VAL A 90 -0.71 3.24 3.02
C VAL A 90 0.37 2.17 2.95
N SER A 91 -0.05 0.90 2.87
CA SER A 91 0.89 -0.21 2.86
C SER A 91 1.66 -0.29 1.52
N ASP A 92 2.92 -0.73 1.57
CA ASP A 92 3.71 -0.93 0.34
C ASP A 92 3.04 -1.90 -0.65
N TYR A 93 2.23 -2.84 -0.15
CA TYR A 93 1.45 -3.74 -0.98
C TYR A 93 0.39 -2.98 -1.79
N ARG A 94 -0.38 -2.08 -1.16
CA ARG A 94 -1.38 -1.26 -1.85
C ARG A 94 -0.74 -0.36 -2.90
N VAL A 95 0.42 0.22 -2.57
CA VAL A 95 1.24 0.98 -3.53
C VAL A 95 1.64 0.11 -4.72
N LEU A 96 2.20 -1.07 -4.48
CA LEU A 96 2.63 -1.98 -5.55
C LEU A 96 1.47 -2.30 -6.50
N MET A 97 0.29 -2.60 -5.96
CA MET A 97 -0.89 -2.92 -6.77
C MET A 97 -1.38 -1.70 -7.56
N ALA A 98 -1.39 -0.51 -6.97
CA ALA A 98 -1.73 0.73 -7.67
C ALA A 98 -0.77 0.98 -8.85
N GLU A 99 0.54 0.91 -8.60
CA GLU A 99 1.52 1.15 -9.66
C GLU A 99 1.49 0.06 -10.76
N ILE A 100 1.19 -1.20 -10.41
CA ILE A 100 0.97 -2.25 -11.42
C ILE A 100 -0.26 -1.93 -12.26
N GLY A 101 -1.35 -1.47 -11.62
CA GLY A 101 -2.59 -1.09 -12.30
C GLY A 101 -2.39 0.04 -13.31
N GLU A 102 -1.61 1.06 -12.95
CA GLU A 102 -1.26 2.17 -13.86
C GLU A 102 -0.44 1.72 -15.07
N ASP A 103 0.43 0.73 -14.88
CA ASP A 103 1.30 0.23 -15.94
C ASP A 103 0.61 -0.81 -16.84
N LEU A 104 -0.63 -1.23 -16.56
CA LEU A 104 -1.42 -2.18 -17.34
C LEU A 104 -2.40 -1.48 -18.28
N ASP A 105 -2.47 -1.93 -19.53
CA ASP A 105 -3.50 -1.45 -20.45
C ASP A 105 -4.80 -2.28 -20.34
N LYS A 106 -5.87 -1.83 -21.03
CA LYS A 106 -7.17 -2.51 -21.02
C LYS A 106 -7.09 -3.96 -21.55
N SER A 107 -6.18 -4.24 -22.48
CA SER A 107 -5.99 -5.56 -23.07
C SER A 107 -5.27 -6.51 -22.11
N ASP A 108 -4.29 -5.99 -21.36
CA ASP A 108 -3.60 -6.71 -20.30
C ASP A 108 -4.58 -7.07 -19.18
N VAL A 109 -5.38 -6.10 -18.71
CA VAL A 109 -6.38 -6.32 -17.66
C VAL A 109 -7.41 -7.37 -18.11
N SER A 110 -7.89 -7.27 -19.36
CA SER A 110 -8.80 -8.27 -19.93
C SER A 110 -8.18 -9.67 -19.97
N SER A 111 -6.89 -9.77 -20.29
CA SER A 111 -6.14 -11.03 -20.34
C SER A 111 -5.92 -11.60 -18.94
N LEU A 112 -5.62 -10.77 -17.94
CA LEU A 112 -5.53 -11.18 -16.53
C LEU A 112 -6.87 -11.69 -16.01
N ILE A 113 -7.95 -10.94 -16.26
CA ILE A 113 -9.31 -11.36 -15.94
C ILE A 113 -9.61 -12.73 -16.55
N PHE A 114 -9.26 -12.94 -17.82
CA PHE A 114 -9.46 -14.22 -18.48
C PHE A 114 -8.69 -15.36 -17.81
N LEU A 115 -7.39 -15.18 -17.55
CA LEU A 115 -6.56 -16.19 -16.89
C LEU A 115 -7.05 -16.51 -15.47
N MET A 116 -7.58 -15.51 -14.77
CA MET A 116 -7.99 -15.65 -13.38
C MET A 116 -9.41 -16.22 -13.21
N LYS A 117 -10.21 -16.31 -14.29
CA LYS A 117 -11.52 -16.98 -14.27
C LYS A 117 -11.44 -18.42 -13.79
N ASP A 118 -10.35 -19.12 -14.13
CA ASP A 118 -10.15 -20.51 -13.74
C ASP A 118 -10.01 -20.67 -12.22
N TYR A 119 -9.62 -19.61 -11.51
CA TYR A 119 -9.41 -19.62 -10.06
C TYR A 119 -10.60 -19.04 -9.29
N MET A 120 -11.32 -18.07 -9.87
CA MET A 120 -12.43 -17.37 -9.19
C MET A 120 -13.81 -18.05 -9.35
N GLY A 121 -13.91 -19.06 -10.23
CA GLY A 121 -15.18 -19.69 -10.58
C GLY A 121 -15.98 -18.90 -11.63
N ARG A 122 -16.71 -19.63 -12.49
CA ARG A 122 -17.28 -19.11 -13.76
C ARG A 122 -18.34 -18.00 -13.62
N GLY A 123 -18.77 -17.63 -12.41
CA GLY A 123 -19.96 -16.80 -12.18
C GLY A 123 -19.74 -15.36 -11.67
N LYS A 124 -18.52 -14.92 -11.36
CA LYS A 124 -18.31 -13.68 -10.55
C LYS A 124 -17.57 -12.51 -11.22
N ILE A 125 -17.18 -12.61 -12.49
CA ILE A 125 -16.32 -11.59 -13.09
C ILE A 125 -17.05 -10.83 -14.19
N ASN A 126 -17.48 -9.62 -13.84
CA ASN A 126 -17.92 -8.61 -14.80
C ASN A 126 -16.75 -8.18 -15.68
N LYS A 127 -17.00 -7.97 -16.98
CA LYS A 127 -15.96 -7.54 -17.95
C LYS A 127 -15.45 -6.12 -17.72
N GLU A 128 -16.14 -5.33 -16.90
CA GLU A 128 -15.87 -3.90 -16.67
C GLU A 128 -15.04 -3.64 -15.40
N LYS A 129 -14.35 -4.65 -14.86
CA LYS A 129 -13.54 -4.48 -13.66
C LYS A 129 -12.17 -3.87 -13.97
N SER A 130 -11.76 -2.89 -13.17
CA SER A 130 -10.38 -2.39 -13.18
C SER A 130 -9.41 -3.46 -12.65
N PHE A 131 -8.11 -3.24 -12.80
CA PHE A 131 -7.10 -4.09 -12.17
C PHE A 131 -7.23 -4.07 -10.63
N LEU A 132 -7.56 -2.92 -10.04
CA LEU A 132 -7.70 -2.80 -8.58
C LEU A 132 -8.92 -3.56 -8.07
N ASP A 133 -10.03 -3.56 -8.82
CA ASP A 133 -11.18 -4.41 -8.53
C ASP A 133 -10.83 -5.89 -8.60
N LEU A 134 -10.03 -6.28 -9.59
CA LEU A 134 -9.56 -7.66 -9.72
C LEU A 134 -8.74 -8.07 -8.49
N VAL A 135 -7.80 -7.22 -8.05
CA VAL A 135 -7.00 -7.48 -6.83
C VAL A 135 -7.91 -7.64 -5.61
N VAL A 136 -8.90 -6.76 -5.44
CA VAL A 136 -9.88 -6.85 -4.34
C VAL A 136 -10.64 -8.17 -4.34
N GLU A 137 -11.04 -8.68 -5.50
CA GLU A 137 -11.75 -9.96 -5.58
C GLU A 137 -10.84 -11.14 -5.27
N LEU A 138 -9.58 -11.08 -5.69
CA LEU A 138 -8.59 -12.11 -5.36
C LEU A 138 -8.27 -12.12 -3.87
N GLU A 139 -8.21 -10.95 -3.22
CA GLU A 139 -8.07 -10.83 -1.76
C GLU A 139 -9.22 -11.51 -1.03
N LYS A 140 -10.47 -11.28 -1.46
CA LYS A 140 -11.65 -11.94 -0.87
C LYS A 140 -11.62 -13.47 -0.97
N LEU A 141 -10.92 -13.99 -1.98
CA LEU A 141 -10.75 -15.42 -2.22
C LEU A 141 -9.46 -15.98 -1.59
N ASN A 142 -8.69 -15.15 -0.87
CA ASN A 142 -7.37 -15.49 -0.32
C ASN A 142 -6.39 -16.03 -1.39
N LEU A 143 -6.51 -15.52 -2.62
CA LEU A 143 -5.63 -15.86 -3.74
C LEU A 143 -4.45 -14.91 -3.86
N VAL A 144 -4.61 -13.67 -3.38
CA VAL A 144 -3.60 -12.63 -3.37
C VAL A 144 -3.59 -11.95 -2.00
N ALA A 145 -2.40 -11.73 -1.45
CA ALA A 145 -2.15 -11.01 -0.21
C ALA A 145 -0.73 -10.41 -0.23
N PRO A 146 -0.33 -9.54 0.72
CA PRO A 146 1.02 -8.97 0.77
C PRO A 146 2.15 -10.01 0.72
N ASP A 147 1.96 -11.18 1.31
CA ASP A 147 2.91 -12.29 1.34
C ASP A 147 2.59 -13.41 0.31
N GLN A 148 1.49 -13.28 -0.43
CA GLN A 148 0.99 -14.28 -1.38
C GLN A 148 0.77 -13.65 -2.75
N LEU A 149 1.81 -13.62 -3.58
CA LEU A 149 1.80 -12.97 -4.91
C LEU A 149 2.11 -13.92 -6.08
N ASP A 150 2.37 -15.20 -5.83
CA ASP A 150 2.84 -16.15 -6.84
C ASP A 150 1.84 -16.37 -7.99
N LEU A 151 0.53 -16.32 -7.68
CA LEU A 151 -0.52 -16.40 -8.70
C LEU A 151 -0.44 -15.20 -9.66
N LEU A 152 -0.35 -13.99 -9.11
CA LEU A 152 -0.26 -12.76 -9.91
C LEU A 152 1.02 -12.73 -10.75
N GLU A 153 2.17 -13.15 -10.20
CA GLU A 153 3.43 -13.29 -10.95
C GLU A 153 3.28 -14.26 -12.13
N LYS A 154 2.61 -15.39 -11.93
CA LYS A 154 2.35 -16.39 -12.98
C LYS A 154 1.45 -15.80 -14.07
N CYS A 155 0.38 -15.11 -13.70
CA CYS A 155 -0.53 -14.48 -14.65
C CYS A 155 0.16 -13.37 -15.46
N LEU A 156 0.92 -12.49 -14.81
CA LEU A 156 1.70 -11.44 -15.49
C LEU A 156 2.73 -12.03 -16.47
N LYS A 157 3.39 -13.14 -16.10
CA LYS A 157 4.28 -13.86 -17.01
C LYS A 157 3.53 -14.38 -18.25
N ASN A 158 2.33 -14.93 -18.07
CA ASN A 158 1.54 -15.53 -19.14
C ASN A 158 1.04 -14.49 -20.16
N ILE A 159 0.81 -13.25 -19.72
CA ILE A 159 0.48 -12.13 -20.61
C ILE A 159 1.72 -11.36 -21.09
N HIS A 160 2.92 -11.93 -20.90
CA HIS A 160 4.20 -11.35 -21.32
C HIS A 160 4.60 -10.02 -20.65
N ARG A 161 3.98 -9.65 -19.52
CA ARG A 161 4.36 -8.49 -18.70
C ARG A 161 5.47 -8.83 -17.69
N ILE A 162 6.63 -9.16 -18.23
CA ILE A 162 7.81 -9.60 -17.45
C ILE A 162 8.36 -8.47 -16.55
N ASP A 163 8.21 -7.23 -16.99
CA ASP A 163 8.50 -6.01 -16.24
C ASP A 163 7.71 -5.95 -14.92
N LEU A 164 6.40 -6.16 -14.98
CA LEU A 164 5.51 -6.11 -13.81
C LEU A 164 5.73 -7.30 -12.88
N LYS A 165 5.96 -8.49 -13.44
CA LYS A 165 6.41 -9.63 -12.63
C LYS A 165 7.69 -9.28 -11.87
N THR A 166 8.67 -8.68 -12.53
CA THR A 166 9.94 -8.31 -11.90
C THR A 166 9.74 -7.28 -10.78
N LYS A 167 8.77 -6.38 -10.93
CA LYS A 167 8.35 -5.42 -9.89
C LYS A 167 7.84 -6.12 -8.63
N ILE A 168 7.00 -7.16 -8.78
CA ILE A 168 6.55 -8.01 -7.67
C ILE A 168 7.73 -8.73 -7.00
N GLN A 169 8.67 -9.25 -7.78
CA GLN A 169 9.83 -9.95 -7.23
C GLN A 169 10.71 -9.04 -6.38
N LYS A 170 10.94 -7.80 -6.83
CA LYS A 170 11.65 -6.79 -6.04
C LYS A 170 10.91 -6.48 -4.74
N TYR A 171 9.58 -6.38 -4.77
CA TYR A 171 8.79 -6.20 -3.56
C TYR A 171 8.98 -7.36 -2.57
N LYS A 172 8.87 -8.62 -3.02
CA LYS A 172 9.07 -9.81 -2.16
C LYS A 172 10.47 -9.84 -1.55
N GLN A 173 11.50 -9.47 -2.32
CA GLN A 173 12.88 -9.37 -1.83
C GLN A 173 13.04 -8.29 -0.76
N SER A 174 12.48 -7.10 -0.98
CA SER A 174 12.48 -6.00 0.00
C SER A 174 11.73 -6.36 1.28
N ALA A 175 10.58 -7.03 1.16
CA ALA A 175 9.82 -7.53 2.31
C ALA A 175 10.63 -8.55 3.12
N ALA A 176 11.24 -9.54 2.45
CA ALA A 176 12.10 -10.53 3.09
C ALA A 176 13.32 -9.89 3.77
N PHE A 177 13.94 -8.88 3.14
CA PHE A 177 15.04 -8.13 3.73
C PHE A 177 14.62 -7.39 5.00
N ARG A 178 13.47 -6.71 4.98
CA ARG A 178 12.93 -6.01 6.15
C ARG A 178 12.64 -6.97 7.30
N LEU A 179 11.97 -8.08 7.04
CA LEU A 179 11.69 -9.09 8.06
C LEU A 179 12.98 -9.63 8.70
N ARG A 180 14.01 -9.93 7.89
CA ARG A 180 15.32 -10.36 8.39
C ARG A 180 16.01 -9.28 9.22
N SER A 181 15.97 -8.04 8.78
CA SER A 181 16.56 -6.91 9.51
C SER A 181 15.85 -6.68 10.84
N THR A 182 14.52 -6.68 10.87
CA THR A 182 13.73 -6.54 12.10
C THR A 182 13.98 -7.69 13.07
N LEU A 183 14.03 -8.94 12.57
CA LEU A 183 14.36 -10.10 13.40
C LEU A 183 15.78 -9.99 13.98
N TYR A 184 16.76 -9.54 13.20
CA TYR A 184 18.12 -9.32 13.69
C TYR A 184 18.17 -8.24 14.79
N THR A 185 17.49 -7.10 14.58
CA THR A 185 17.39 -6.04 15.59
C THR A 185 16.70 -6.53 16.87
N TYR A 186 15.62 -7.31 16.72
CA TYR A 186 14.88 -7.88 17.85
C TYR A 186 15.71 -8.91 18.62
N ILE A 187 16.39 -9.82 17.93
CA ILE A 187 17.30 -10.81 18.54
C ILE A 187 18.46 -10.10 19.24
N SER A 188 19.05 -9.08 18.61
CA SER A 188 20.13 -8.28 19.22
C SER A 188 19.66 -7.57 20.49
N PHE A 189 18.46 -6.98 20.46
CA PHE A 189 17.84 -6.36 21.62
C PHE A 189 17.55 -7.36 22.75
N LEU A 190 17.00 -8.53 22.42
CA LEU A 190 16.76 -9.61 23.38
C LEU A 190 18.07 -10.14 23.97
N LEU A 191 19.11 -10.34 23.16
CA LEU A 191 20.43 -10.79 23.61
C LEU A 191 21.08 -9.76 24.54
N PHE A 192 20.99 -8.47 24.20
CA PHE A 192 21.46 -7.38 25.05
C PHE A 192 20.71 -7.34 26.39
N SER A 193 19.38 -7.47 26.35
CA SER A 193 18.53 -7.52 27.55
C SER A 193 18.87 -8.74 28.43
N LEU A 194 19.09 -9.91 27.81
CA LEU A 194 19.51 -11.12 28.50
C LEU A 194 20.90 -10.96 29.13
N LEU A 195 21.85 -10.35 28.41
CA LEU A 195 23.20 -10.08 28.92
C LEU A 195 23.16 -9.16 30.15
N GLN A 196 22.32 -8.12 30.13
CA GLN A 196 22.11 -7.24 31.28
C GLN A 196 21.48 -7.96 32.48
N MET A 197 20.60 -8.94 32.26
CA MET A 197 20.03 -9.74 33.36
C MET A 197 21.02 -10.72 33.99
N ILE A 198 22.05 -11.16 33.24
CA ILE A 198 23.08 -12.09 33.74
C ILE A 198 24.25 -11.32 34.38
N ALA A 199 24.44 -10.04 34.04
CA ALA A 199 25.53 -9.18 34.53
C ALA A 199 25.58 -8.88 36.05
N PRO A 200 24.49 -8.82 36.85
CA PRO A 200 24.61 -8.51 38.28
C PRO A 200 25.18 -9.65 39.15
N TYR A 201 25.60 -10.78 38.57
CA TYR A 201 26.22 -11.90 39.32
C TYR A 201 27.77 -11.89 39.34
N VAL A 202 28.43 -10.84 38.83
CA VAL A 202 29.90 -10.73 38.84
C VAL A 202 30.34 -9.42 39.50
N HIS A 203 29.90 -9.16 40.73
CA HIS A 203 30.61 -8.27 41.63
C HIS A 203 30.35 -8.65 43.10
N CYS A 204 31.26 -9.44 43.65
CA CYS A 204 31.47 -9.52 45.10
C CYS A 204 32.97 -9.27 45.33
N PRO A 205 33.40 -8.03 45.60
CA PRO A 205 34.63 -7.84 46.35
C PRO A 205 34.31 -8.12 47.82
N ASP A 206 35.13 -8.93 48.48
CA ASP A 206 35.55 -8.79 49.88
C ASP A 206 36.24 -10.08 50.32
N LEU A 207 37.57 -10.14 50.13
CA LEU A 207 38.55 -10.59 51.12
C LEU A 207 39.97 -10.19 50.69
#